data_AF-A0A2G7HZ39-F1
#
_entry.id   AF-A0A2G7HZ39-F1
#
_cell.length_a   1.000
_cell.length_b   1.000
_cell.length_c   1.000
_cell.angle_alpha   90.00
_cell.angle_beta   90.00
_cell.angle_gamma   90.00
#
_symmetry.space_group_name_H-M   'P 1'
#
loop_
_entity.id
_entity.type
_entity.pdbx_description
1 polymer ?
#
loop_
_entity_poly.entity_id
_entity_poly.type
_entity_poly.pdbx_seq_one_letter_code
_entity_poly.pdbx_strand_id
1 'polypeptide(L)'
;MVIFTPIIEELLFRHLIIHELGKKLTYGLMYIVSIVGFTYFHCTDAVSPFEAGPYFIAAVVFVIGYHFSHRNLAVPIALHMITNLIAF
;
A
#
# COMPACT_ATOMS: atom_id res chain seq x y z
N MET A 1 -12.56 6.65 -4.45
CA MET A 1 -13.43 6.45 -3.27
C MET A 1 -12.56 6.57 -2.02
N VAL A 2 -12.95 7.40 -1.04
CA VAL A 2 -12.06 7.76 0.08
C VAL A 2 -12.04 6.73 1.22
N ILE A 3 -13.13 5.98 1.42
CA ILE A 3 -13.29 5.13 2.63
C ILE A 3 -13.12 3.64 2.31
N PHE A 4 -14.00 3.06 1.49
CA PHE A 4 -14.03 1.61 1.30
C PHE A 4 -12.83 1.06 0.53
N THR A 5 -12.38 1.76 -0.50
CA THR A 5 -11.25 1.33 -1.32
C THR A 5 -9.96 1.17 -0.51
N PRO A 6 -9.53 2.16 0.31
CA PRO A 6 -8.39 1.97 1.20
C PRO A 6 -8.49 0.75 2.13
N ILE A 7 -9.66 0.43 2.67
CA ILE A 7 -9.81 -0.74 3.56
C ILE A 7 -9.49 -2.03 2.81
N ILE A 8 -10.08 -2.19 1.61
CA ILE A 8 -9.89 -3.39 0.78
C ILE A 8 -8.43 -3.51 0.34
N GLU A 9 -7.84 -2.41 -0.12
CA GLU A 9 -6.47 -2.39 -0.59
C GLU A 9 -5.47 -2.68 0.53
N GLU A 10 -5.64 -2.10 1.72
CA GLU A 10 -4.75 -2.39 2.84
C GLU A 10 -4.94 -3.82 3.38
N LEU A 11 -6.14 -4.40 3.34
CA LEU A 11 -6.35 -5.83 3.63
C LEU A 11 -5.58 -6.71 2.63
N LEU A 12 -5.60 -6.38 1.34
CA LEU A 12 -4.84 -7.11 0.33
C LEU A 12 -3.33 -6.94 0.53
N PHE A 13 -2.82 -5.71 0.53
CA PHE A 13 -1.39 -5.47 0.48
C PHE A 13 -0.69 -5.60 1.84
N ARG A 14 -1.30 -5.17 2.94
CA ARG A 14 -0.65 -5.20 4.26
C ARG A 14 -1.00 -6.45 5.04
N HIS A 15 -2.27 -6.86 5.05
CA HIS A 15 -2.64 -8.09 5.73
C HIS A 15 -2.27 -9.34 4.92
N LEU A 16 -2.77 -9.51 3.69
CA LEU A 16 -2.49 -10.74 2.94
C LEU A 16 -1.03 -10.79 2.44
N ILE A 17 -0.60 -9.82 1.63
CA ILE A 17 0.74 -9.85 1.00
C ILE A 17 1.85 -9.71 2.04
N ILE A 18 1.81 -8.70 2.92
CA ILE A 18 2.89 -8.52 3.90
C ILE A 18 2.77 -9.44 5.10
N HIS A 19 1.63 -9.48 5.79
CA HIS A 19 1.51 -10.21 7.06
C HIS A 19 1.45 -11.72 6.85
N GLU A 20 0.51 -12.21 6.05
CA GLU A 20 0.30 -13.65 5.86
C GLU A 20 1.41 -14.30 5.04
N LEU A 21 1.77 -13.74 3.88
CA LEU A 21 2.86 -14.30 3.08
C LEU A 21 4.25 -14.02 3.68
N GLY A 22 4.43 -12.89 4.39
CA GLY A 22 5.69 -12.57 5.05
C GLY A 22 6.08 -13.55 6.16
N LYS A 23 5.10 -14.21 6.80
CA LYS A 23 5.34 -15.34 7.72
C LYS A 23 5.90 -16.58 7.03
N LYS A 24 5.56 -16.81 5.76
CA LYS A 24 5.97 -18.00 4.98
C LYS A 24 7.25 -17.78 4.18
N LEU A 25 7.48 -16.54 3.75
CA LEU A 25 8.65 -16.11 2.99
C LEU A 25 9.50 -15.20 3.88
N THR A 26 9.67 -13.93 3.52
CA THR A 26 10.29 -12.91 4.37
C THR A 26 9.51 -11.60 4.29
N TYR A 27 9.44 -10.88 5.41
CA TYR A 27 8.79 -9.57 5.44
C TYR A 27 9.45 -8.56 4.49
N GLY A 28 10.78 -8.56 4.40
CA GLY A 28 11.52 -7.66 3.50
C GLY A 28 11.16 -7.88 2.03
N LEU A 29 11.09 -9.14 1.58
CA LEU A 29 10.64 -9.45 0.21
C LEU A 29 9.20 -9.01 0.00
N MET A 30 8.31 -9.27 0.95
CA MET A 30 6.90 -8.90 0.83
C MET A 30 6.64 -7.39 0.90
N TYR A 31 7.52 -6.61 1.55
CA TYR A 31 7.49 -5.15 1.46
C TYR A 31 7.71 -4.69 0.02
N ILE A 32 8.72 -5.24 -0.66
CA ILE A 32 9.01 -4.92 -2.07
C ILE A 32 7.84 -5.32 -2.96
N VAL A 33 7.34 -6.56 -2.81
CA VAL A 33 6.19 -7.06 -3.58
C VAL A 33 4.94 -6.19 -3.37
N SER A 34 4.66 -5.78 -2.13
CA SER A 34 3.54 -4.89 -1.83
C SER A 34 3.70 -3.52 -2.49
N ILE A 35 4.89 -2.92 -2.47
CA ILE A 35 5.14 -1.60 -3.07
C ILE A 35 4.99 -1.67 -4.59
N VAL A 36 5.64 -2.64 -5.22
CA VAL A 36 5.59 -2.82 -6.68
C VAL A 36 4.17 -3.15 -7.12
N GLY A 37 3.49 -4.07 -6.43
CA GLY A 37 2.12 -4.45 -6.74
C GLY A 37 1.16 -3.27 -6.62
N PHE A 38 1.18 -2.55 -5.50
CA PHE A 38 0.31 -1.39 -5.29
C PHE A 38 0.50 -0.33 -6.38
N THR A 39 1.76 0.00 -6.68
CA THR A 39 2.12 0.97 -7.73
C THR A 39 1.61 0.51 -9.09
N TYR A 40 1.81 -0.77 -9.43
CA TYR A 40 1.37 -1.34 -10.70
C TYR A 40 -0.14 -1.28 -10.89
N PHE A 41 -0.94 -1.66 -9.87
CA PHE A 41 -2.41 -1.64 -9.98
C PHE A 41 -2.97 -0.24 -10.26
N HIS A 42 -2.31 0.79 -9.73
CA HIS A 42 -2.69 2.18 -9.95
C HIS A 42 -2.19 2.78 -11.28
N CYS A 43 -1.36 2.05 -12.01
CA CYS A 43 -0.78 2.49 -13.29
C CYS A 43 -1.20 1.61 -14.47
N THR A 44 -2.28 0.84 -14.34
CA THR A 44 -2.77 -0.05 -15.40
C THR A 44 -3.21 0.72 -16.66
N ASP A 45 -3.69 1.95 -16.49
CA ASP A 45 -4.09 2.85 -17.59
C ASP A 45 -3.13 4.04 -17.78
N ALA A 46 -1.92 4.00 -17.20
CA ALA A 46 -0.97 5.10 -17.28
C ALA A 46 -0.47 5.31 -18.72
N VAL A 47 -0.37 6.57 -19.17
CA VAL A 47 0.18 6.92 -20.49
C VAL A 47 1.64 7.34 -20.42
N SER A 48 2.14 7.60 -19.21
CA SER A 48 3.52 7.99 -18.92
C SER A 48 4.09 7.25 -17.71
N PRO A 49 5.36 6.80 -17.74
CA PRO A 49 6.00 6.16 -16.58
C PRO A 49 6.11 7.08 -15.36
N PHE A 50 6.04 8.40 -15.56
CA PHE A 50 6.10 9.37 -14.46
C PHE A 50 4.83 9.37 -13.59
N GLU A 51 3.72 8.84 -14.09
CA GLU A 51 2.48 8.69 -13.32
C GLU A 51 2.61 7.65 -12.19
N ALA A 52 3.63 6.78 -12.23
CA ALA A 52 3.92 5.83 -11.15
C ALA A 52 4.49 6.50 -9.89
N GLY A 53 5.10 7.68 -10.02
CA GLY A 53 5.80 8.36 -8.93
C GLY A 53 4.94 8.55 -7.66
N PRO A 54 3.76 9.19 -7.76
CA PRO A 54 2.88 9.40 -6.61
C PRO A 54 2.45 8.10 -5.93
N TYR A 55 2.08 7.08 -6.71
CA TYR A 55 1.63 5.79 -6.19
C TYR A 55 2.76 5.00 -5.52
N PHE A 56 3.98 5.07 -6.07
CA PHE A 56 5.16 4.48 -5.46
C PHE A 56 5.47 5.13 -4.11
N ILE A 57 5.45 6.46 -4.04
CA ILE A 57 5.67 7.21 -2.80
C ILE A 57 4.60 6.84 -1.75
N ALA A 58 3.32 6.83 -2.12
CA ALA A 58 2.23 6.42 -1.24
C ALA A 58 2.41 4.99 -0.72
N ALA A 59 2.73 4.04 -1.61
CA ALA A 59 2.94 2.64 -1.23
C ALA A 59 4.07 2.48 -0.22
N VAL A 60 5.19 3.21 -0.39
CA VAL A 60 6.30 3.25 0.56
C VAL A 60 5.85 3.81 1.91
N VAL A 61 5.12 4.94 1.93
CA VAL A 61 4.60 5.54 3.17
C VAL A 61 3.70 4.56 3.92
N PHE A 62 2.80 3.87 3.23
CA PHE A 62 1.91 2.88 3.86
C PHE A 62 2.68 1.67 4.39
N VAL A 63 3.71 1.19 3.69
CA VAL A 63 4.60 0.12 4.20
C VAL A 63 5.37 0.58 5.45
N ILE A 64 5.92 1.80 5.44
CA ILE A 64 6.60 2.39 6.61
C ILE A 64 5.64 2.49 7.79
N GLY A 65 4.46 3.08 7.59
CA GLY A 65 3.43 3.19 8.61
C GLY A 65 3.02 1.83 9.17
N TYR A 66 2.88 0.82 8.32
CA TYR A 66 2.58 -0.55 8.76
C TYR A 66 3.74 -1.19 9.53
N HIS A 67 4.99 -1.04 9.08
CA HIS A 67 6.17 -1.62 9.73
C HIS A 67 6.38 -1.03 11.14
N PHE A 68 6.45 0.31 11.24
CA PHE A 68 6.75 0.99 12.49
C PHE A 68 5.60 1.01 13.49
N SER A 69 4.37 0.74 13.04
CA SER A 69 3.22 0.51 13.94
C SER A 69 3.10 -0.94 14.44
N HIS A 70 4.17 -1.73 14.33
CA HIS A 70 4.17 -3.16 14.68
C HIS A 70 3.10 -3.95 13.94
N ARG A 71 2.88 -3.63 12.65
CA ARG A 71 1.90 -4.28 11.77
C ARG A 71 0.45 -4.03 12.18
N ASN A 72 0.16 -2.89 12.81
CA ASN A 72 -1.21 -2.45 13.06
C ASN A 72 -1.86 -1.99 11.74
N LEU A 73 -2.87 -2.72 11.27
CA LEU A 73 -3.54 -2.45 10.01
C LEU A 73 -4.34 -1.13 10.01
N ALA A 74 -4.78 -0.66 11.18
CA ALA A 74 -5.54 0.60 11.26
C ALA A 74 -4.69 1.82 10.84
N VAL A 75 -3.37 1.77 11.05
CA VAL A 75 -2.45 2.87 10.71
C VAL A 75 -2.36 3.12 9.19
N PRO A 76 -1.99 2.13 8.35
CA PRO A 76 -1.97 2.35 6.90
C PRO A 76 -3.37 2.61 6.33
N ILE A 77 -4.44 2.04 6.90
CA ILE A 77 -5.82 2.38 6.49
C ILE A 77 -6.09 3.87 6.70
N ALA A 78 -5.79 4.40 7.88
CA ALA A 78 -5.98 5.82 8.18
C ALA A 78 -5.12 6.71 7.28
N LEU A 79 -3.83 6.37 7.11
CA LEU A 79 -2.93 7.10 6.20
C LEU A 79 -3.48 7.12 4.77
N HIS A 80 -3.96 5.99 4.27
CA HIS A 80 -4.47 5.87 2.92
C HIS A 80 -5.80 6.63 2.74
N MET A 81 -6.71 6.58 3.71
CA MET A 81 -7.91 7.43 3.70
C MET A 81 -7.55 8.92 3.68
N ILE A 82 -6.56 9.35 4.46
CA ILE A 82 -6.10 10.75 4.50
C ILE A 82 -5.48 11.15 3.15
N THR A 83 -4.60 10.32 2.57
CA THR A 83 -4.00 10.58 1.26
C THR A 83 -5.07 10.69 0.17
N ASN A 84 -6.05 9.80 0.15
CA ASN A 84 -7.15 9.86 -0.81
C ASN A 84 -8.08 11.05 -0.59
N LEU A 85 -8.26 11.50 0.66
CA LEU A 85 -9.04 12.70 0.97
C LEU A 85 -8.33 13.97 0.50
N ILE A 86 -7.00 14.06 0.64
CA ILE A 86 -6.21 15.23 0.19
C ILE A 86 -6.16 15.30 -1.34
N ALA A 87 -6.15 14.16 -2.01
CA ALA A 87 -6.09 14.08 -3.47
C ALA A 87 -7.44 14.33 -4.18
N PHE A 88 -8.54 14.39 -3.42
CA PHE A 88 -9.90 14.62 -3.92
C PHE A 88 -10.27 16.10 -3.89
#